data_AF-A0A511YBA3-F1
#
_entry.id   AF-A0A511YBA3-F1
#
_cell.length_a   1.000
_cell.length_b   1.000
_cell.length_c   1.000
_cell.angle_alpha   90.00
_cell.angle_beta   90.00
_cell.angle_gamma   90.00
#
_symmetry.space_group_name_H-M   'P 1'
#
loop_
_entity.id
_entity.type
_entity.pdbx_description
1 polymer ?
#
loop_
_entity_poly.entity_id
_entity_poly.type
_entity_poly.pdbx_seq_one_letter_code
_entity_poly.pdbx_strand_id
1 'polypeptide(L)'
;MILIDYLYYQITNFYLHYEKDGTHKASGIIGACSLISFNLIFILMFLDHFYNKNTIPSNKYIIIIYCLPIILLVGLRYWKFTSYEQIREKVKGFDKTTRIIADILLIIYIIISFFGLFIFSLYTGSLKH
;
A
#
# COMPACT_ATOMS: atom_id res chain seq x y z
N MET A 1 -10.69 1.70 8.14
CA MET A 1 -9.46 1.74 8.98
C MET A 1 -8.87 0.36 9.28
N ILE A 2 -9.67 -0.71 9.39
CA ILE A 2 -9.16 -2.07 9.68
C ILE A 2 -8.18 -2.60 8.62
N LEU A 3 -8.47 -2.41 7.32
CA LEU A 3 -7.64 -2.97 6.25
C LEU A 3 -6.22 -2.38 6.21
N ILE A 4 -6.07 -1.06 6.32
CA ILE A 4 -4.74 -0.40 6.29
C ILE A 4 -3.94 -0.75 7.55
N ASP A 5 -4.61 -0.94 8.69
CA ASP A 5 -3.99 -1.38 9.94
C ASP A 5 -3.51 -2.83 9.82
N TYR A 6 -4.34 -3.69 9.23
CA TYR A 6 -4.01 -5.09 8.98
C TYR A 6 -2.87 -5.24 7.97
N LEU A 7 -2.88 -4.42 6.92
CA LEU A 7 -1.79 -4.32 5.94
C LEU A 7 -0.48 -3.92 6.60
N TYR A 8 -0.50 -2.82 7.37
CA TYR A 8 0.66 -2.39 8.13
C TYR A 8 1.15 -3.51 9.08
N TYR A 9 0.24 -4.11 9.85
CA TYR A 9 0.56 -5.18 10.77
C TYR A 9 1.23 -6.37 10.08
N GLN A 10 0.67 -6.87 8.97
CA GLN A 10 1.21 -8.04 8.30
C GLN A 10 2.57 -7.76 7.64
N ILE A 11 2.75 -6.58 7.03
CA ILE A 11 4.04 -6.16 6.48
C ILE A 11 5.06 -6.03 7.62
N THR A 12 4.72 -5.32 8.70
CA THR A 12 5.59 -5.18 9.86
C THR A 12 5.95 -6.53 10.47
N ASN A 13 5.00 -7.46 10.57
CA ASN A 13 5.22 -8.79 11.12
C ASN A 13 6.09 -9.67 10.21
N PHE A 14 5.99 -9.49 8.88
CA PHE A 14 6.92 -10.12 7.93
C PHE A 14 8.35 -9.61 8.12
N TYR A 15 8.54 -8.28 8.18
CA TYR A 15 9.87 -7.69 8.39
C TYR A 15 10.42 -7.95 9.79
N LEU A 16 9.58 -8.11 10.81
CA LEU A 16 10.01 -8.46 12.17
C LEU A 16 10.84 -9.75 12.20
N HIS A 17 10.64 -10.67 11.26
CA HIS A 17 11.44 -11.89 11.14
C HIS A 17 12.91 -11.60 10.74
N TYR A 18 13.13 -10.55 9.95
CA TYR A 18 14.43 -10.17 9.38
C TYR A 18 15.10 -9.01 10.15
N GLU A 19 14.31 -8.09 10.69
CA GLU A 19 14.74 -6.81 11.27
C GLU A 19 14.47 -6.76 12.79
N LYS A 20 15.43 -7.23 13.58
CA LYS A 20 15.29 -7.40 15.04
C LYS A 20 15.57 -6.13 15.87
N ASP A 21 16.08 -5.08 15.25
CA ASP A 21 16.50 -3.81 15.86
C ASP A 21 15.38 -2.75 15.94
N GLY A 22 14.16 -3.10 15.53
CA GLY A 22 13.01 -2.17 15.54
C GLY A 22 12.74 -1.52 14.17
N THR A 23 13.63 -1.69 13.19
CA THR A 23 13.48 -1.11 11.84
C THR A 23 12.26 -1.67 11.09
N HIS A 24 11.77 -2.86 11.46
CA HIS A 24 10.55 -3.48 10.91
C HIS A 24 9.31 -2.58 10.97
N LYS A 25 9.23 -1.67 11.96
CA LYS A 25 8.13 -0.69 12.05
C LYS A 25 8.21 0.31 10.90
N ALA A 26 9.39 0.82 10.59
CA ALA A 26 9.61 1.73 9.47
C ALA A 26 9.39 1.01 8.13
N SER A 27 9.89 -0.21 7.97
CA SER A 27 9.64 -1.05 6.79
C SER A 27 8.15 -1.31 6.59
N GLY A 28 7.40 -1.53 7.67
CA GLY A 28 5.94 -1.60 7.66
C GLY A 28 5.26 -0.35 7.11
N ILE A 29 5.67 0.83 7.57
CA ILE A 29 5.16 2.12 7.09
C ILE A 29 5.45 2.27 5.60
N ILE A 30 6.70 2.04 5.19
CA ILE A 30 7.13 2.17 3.79
C ILE A 30 6.33 1.22 2.89
N GLY A 31 6.18 -0.04 3.29
CA GLY A 31 5.43 -1.03 2.52
C GLY A 31 3.95 -0.67 2.37
N ALA A 32 3.29 -0.27 3.46
CA ALA A 32 1.90 0.16 3.42
C ALA A 32 1.71 1.41 2.55
N CYS A 33 2.58 2.41 2.70
CA CYS A 33 2.58 3.61 1.85
C CYS A 33 2.77 3.25 0.38
N SER A 34 3.70 2.36 0.06
CA SER A 34 4.02 1.97 -1.31
C SER A 34 2.83 1.30 -2.01
N LEU A 35 2.17 0.35 -1.35
CA LEU A 35 1.03 -0.36 -1.95
C LEU A 35 -0.18 0.56 -2.17
N ILE A 36 -0.47 1.45 -1.22
CA ILE A 36 -1.57 2.42 -1.40
C ILE A 36 -1.21 3.42 -2.51
N SER A 37 0.06 3.83 -2.59
CA SER A 37 0.56 4.70 -3.66
C SER A 37 0.48 4.03 -5.03
N PHE A 38 0.78 2.73 -5.14
CA PHE A 38 0.64 1.98 -6.39
C PHE A 38 -0.79 1.98 -6.90
N ASN A 39 -1.77 1.82 -6.00
CA ASN A 39 -3.18 1.92 -6.38
C ASN A 39 -3.58 3.31 -6.85
N LEU A 40 -3.08 4.38 -6.20
CA LEU A 40 -3.31 5.73 -6.67
C LEU A 40 -2.74 5.93 -8.08
N ILE A 41 -1.49 5.53 -8.31
CA ILE A 41 -0.83 5.65 -9.61
C ILE A 41 -1.60 4.87 -10.67
N PHE A 42 -2.02 3.65 -10.36
CA PHE A 42 -2.82 2.83 -11.26
C PHE A 42 -4.13 3.53 -11.65
N ILE A 43 -4.86 4.11 -10.68
CA ILE A 43 -6.10 4.85 -10.93
C ILE A 43 -5.84 6.07 -11.84
N LEU A 44 -4.77 6.84 -11.58
CA LEU A 44 -4.41 7.99 -12.42
C LEU A 44 -4.10 7.56 -13.86
N MET A 45 -3.32 6.48 -14.02
CA MET A 45 -3.00 5.92 -15.34
C MET A 45 -4.27 5.47 -16.06
N PHE A 46 -5.18 4.80 -15.35
CA PHE A 46 -6.43 4.32 -15.89
C PHE A 46 -7.33 5.47 -16.37
N LEU A 47 -7.47 6.52 -15.54
CA LEU A 47 -8.25 7.71 -15.89
C LEU A 47 -7.69 8.43 -17.11
N ASP A 48 -6.38 8.54 -17.21
CA ASP A 48 -5.75 9.19 -18.36
C ASP A 48 -5.90 8.39 -19.64
N HIS A 49 -5.69 7.07 -19.56
CA HIS A 49 -5.75 6.21 -20.73
C HIS A 49 -7.16 6.09 -21.29
N PHE A 50 -8.18 5.90 -20.45
CA PHE A 50 -9.54 5.64 -20.91
C PHE A 50 -10.43 6.88 -21.00
N TYR A 51 -10.11 7.95 -20.26
CA TYR A 51 -10.97 9.14 -20.17
C TYR A 51 -10.27 10.44 -20.55
N ASN A 52 -9.01 10.40 -21.02
CA ASN A 52 -8.23 11.56 -21.46
C ASN A 52 -8.25 12.73 -20.44
N LYS A 53 -8.23 12.40 -19.15
CA LYS A 53 -8.35 13.40 -18.08
C LYS A 53 -7.07 14.21 -17.83
N ASN A 54 -5.93 13.83 -18.41
CA ASN A 54 -4.62 14.48 -18.25
C ASN A 54 -4.24 14.69 -16.76
N THR A 55 -4.56 13.72 -15.92
CA THR A 55 -4.26 13.66 -14.49
C THR A 55 -2.80 13.33 -14.20
N ILE A 56 -2.11 12.63 -15.12
CA ILE A 56 -0.69 12.35 -15.00
C ILE A 56 0.13 13.52 -15.57
N PRO A 57 1.02 14.13 -14.77
CA PRO A 57 1.90 15.17 -15.25
C PRO A 57 2.90 14.63 -16.28
N SER A 58 3.27 15.48 -17.25
CA SER A 58 4.26 15.15 -18.29
C SER A 58 5.60 14.70 -17.71
N ASN A 59 5.99 15.25 -16.55
CA ASN A 59 7.14 14.78 -15.79
C ASN A 59 6.71 13.68 -14.82
N LYS A 60 7.13 12.43 -15.12
CA LYS A 60 6.83 11.23 -14.33
C LYS A 60 7.24 11.31 -12.85
N TYR A 61 8.25 12.13 -12.50
CA TYR A 61 8.69 12.28 -11.11
C TYR A 61 7.71 13.11 -10.27
N ILE A 62 6.88 13.95 -10.89
CA ILE A 62 5.88 14.76 -10.20
C ILE A 62 4.77 13.87 -9.60
N ILE A 63 4.53 12.68 -10.15
CA ILE A 63 3.59 11.70 -9.59
C ILE A 63 3.91 11.38 -8.12
N ILE A 64 5.19 11.41 -7.71
CA ILE A 64 5.59 11.15 -6.32
C ILE A 64 4.95 12.17 -5.36
N ILE A 65 4.75 13.42 -5.82
CA ILE A 65 4.09 14.47 -5.02
C ILE A 65 2.63 14.11 -4.76
N TYR A 66 1.97 13.38 -5.67
CA TYR A 66 0.57 12.98 -5.50
C TYR A 66 0.43 11.87 -4.45
N CYS A 67 1.50 11.11 -4.21
CA CYS A 67 1.57 10.14 -3.13
C CYS A 67 1.87 10.77 -1.77
N LEU A 68 2.29 12.05 -1.73
CA LEU A 68 2.72 12.73 -0.51
C LEU A 68 1.62 12.81 0.56
N PRO A 69 0.34 13.08 0.24
CA PRO A 69 -0.75 12.98 1.20
C PRO A 69 -0.89 11.58 1.82
N ILE A 70 -0.72 10.51 1.03
CA ILE A 70 -0.77 9.12 1.53
C ILE A 70 0.40 8.89 2.49
N ILE A 71 1.62 9.28 2.08
CA ILE A 71 2.83 9.13 2.89
C ILE A 71 2.69 9.87 4.21
N LEU A 72 2.19 11.10 4.20
CA LEU A 72 1.98 11.89 5.41
C LEU A 72 0.91 11.28 6.31
N LEU A 73 -0.26 10.92 5.76
CA LEU A 73 -1.36 10.38 6.56
C LEU A 73 -1.01 9.03 7.18
N VAL A 74 -0.47 8.10 6.39
CA VAL A 74 -0.09 6.76 6.85
C VAL A 74 1.16 6.83 7.73
N GLY A 75 2.15 7.62 7.34
CA GLY A 75 3.37 7.85 8.09
C GLY A 75 3.09 8.44 9.46
N LEU A 76 2.37 9.57 9.55
CA LEU A 76 2.00 10.19 10.82
C LEU A 76 1.17 9.24 11.69
N ARG A 77 0.23 8.51 11.08
CA ARG A 77 -0.62 7.56 11.79
C ARG A 77 0.19 6.52 12.53
N TYR A 78 1.08 5.80 11.85
CA TYR A 78 1.82 4.70 12.47
C TYR A 78 3.08 5.13 13.21
N TRP A 79 3.58 6.33 12.91
CA TRP A 79 4.68 6.92 13.68
C TRP A 79 4.21 7.45 15.04
N LYS A 80 3.06 8.13 15.08
CA LYS A 80 2.64 8.92 16.25
C LYS A 80 1.33 8.47 16.89
N PHE A 81 0.33 8.08 16.10
CA PHE A 81 -1.04 7.95 16.60
C PHE A 81 -1.46 6.51 16.92
N THR A 82 -0.92 5.52 16.21
CA THR A 82 -1.30 4.12 16.36
C THR A 82 -0.05 3.26 16.33
N SER A 83 0.26 2.60 17.44
CA SER A 83 1.44 1.74 17.52
C SER A 83 1.17 0.35 16.94
N TYR A 84 2.24 -0.30 16.48
CA TYR A 84 2.20 -1.69 16.06
C TYR A 84 1.62 -2.61 17.15
N GLU A 85 1.97 -2.35 18.41
CA GLU A 85 1.50 -3.10 19.58
C GLU A 85 -0.02 -3.02 19.73
N GLN A 86 -0.59 -1.81 19.61
CA GLN A 86 -2.04 -1.62 19.68
C GLN A 86 -2.77 -2.38 18.56
N ILE A 87 -2.20 -2.41 17.36
CA ILE A 87 -2.78 -3.14 16.23
C ILE A 87 -2.65 -4.64 16.45
N ARG A 88 -1.50 -5.11 16.92
CA ARG A 88 -1.26 -6.52 17.25
C ARG A 88 -2.26 -7.04 18.28
N GLU A 89 -2.58 -6.26 19.30
CA GLU A 89 -3.60 -6.63 20.30
C GLU A 89 -4.99 -6.75 19.67
N LYS A 90 -5.37 -5.81 18.80
CA LYS A 90 -6.64 -5.89 18.05
C LYS A 90 -6.71 -7.15 17.17
N VAL A 91 -5.63 -7.47 16.47
CA VAL A 91 -5.55 -8.64 15.59
C VAL A 91 -5.56 -9.95 16.38
N LYS A 92 -4.97 -9.99 17.59
CA LYS A 92 -5.07 -11.15 18.48
C LYS A 92 -6.50 -11.44 18.93
N GLY A 93 -7.34 -10.41 19.02
CA GLY A 93 -8.76 -10.55 19.35
C GLY A 93 -9.63 -11.08 18.22
N PHE A 94 -9.09 -11.28 17.02
CA PHE A 94 -9.85 -11.83 15.90
C PHE A 94 -10.06 -13.33 16.09
N ASP A 95 -11.26 -13.80 15.78
CA ASP A 95 -11.50 -15.23 15.65
C ASP A 95 -10.71 -15.81 14.47
N LYS A 96 -10.51 -17.13 14.49
CA LYS A 96 -9.70 -17.84 13.49
C LYS A 96 -10.22 -17.62 12.07
N THR A 97 -11.54 -17.57 11.88
CA THR A 97 -12.17 -17.42 10.56
C THR A 97 -11.96 -16.02 10.02
N THR A 98 -12.21 -14.98 10.82
CA THR A 98 -11.97 -13.58 10.45
C THR A 98 -10.52 -13.34 10.08
N ARG A 99 -9.59 -13.95 10.83
CA ARG A 99 -8.16 -13.84 10.51
C ARG A 99 -7.82 -14.44 9.14
N ILE A 100 -8.32 -15.64 8.84
CA ILE A 100 -8.11 -16.29 7.54
C ILE A 100 -8.69 -15.46 6.40
N ILE A 101 -9.90 -14.92 6.56
CA ILE A 101 -10.53 -14.07 5.55
C ILE A 101 -9.70 -12.80 5.33
N ALA A 102 -9.26 -12.15 6.40
CA ALA A 102 -8.44 -10.95 6.32
C ALA A 102 -7.09 -11.23 5.62
N ASP A 103 -6.45 -12.37 5.90
CA ASP A 103 -5.22 -12.80 5.24
C ASP A 103 -5.44 -13.03 3.74
N ILE A 104 -6.51 -13.72 3.35
CA ILE A 104 -6.85 -13.95 1.94
C ILE A 104 -7.11 -12.63 1.21
N LEU A 105 -7.94 -11.75 1.80
CA LEU A 105 -8.23 -10.43 1.22
C LEU A 105 -6.97 -9.59 1.07
N LEU A 106 -6.05 -9.68 2.04
CA LEU A 106 -4.78 -8.99 1.98
C LEU A 106 -3.89 -9.48 0.85
N ILE A 107 -3.75 -10.81 0.70
CA ILE A 107 -2.96 -11.40 -0.38
C ILE A 107 -3.52 -10.96 -1.73
N ILE A 108 -4.83 -11.05 -1.91
CA ILE A 108 -5.51 -10.58 -3.12
C ILE A 108 -5.23 -9.10 -3.36
N TYR A 109 -5.35 -8.26 -2.33
CA TYR A 109 -5.07 -6.83 -2.42
C TYR A 109 -3.64 -6.56 -2.87
N ILE A 110 -2.63 -7.23 -2.29
CA ILE A 110 -1.22 -7.05 -2.64
C ILE A 110 -0.98 -7.46 -4.10
N ILE A 111 -1.52 -8.63 -4.51
CA ILE A 111 -1.39 -9.14 -5.87
C ILE A 111 -2.01 -8.14 -6.87
N ILE A 112 -3.24 -7.70 -6.64
CA ILE A 112 -3.93 -6.75 -7.53
C ILE A 112 -3.17 -5.42 -7.57
N SER A 113 -2.73 -4.90 -6.42
CA SER A 113 -2.05 -3.60 -6.35
C SER A 113 -0.73 -3.61 -7.13
N PHE A 114 0.07 -4.66 -6.95
CA PHE A 114 1.38 -4.76 -7.60
C PHE A 114 1.25 -5.16 -9.07
N PHE A 115 0.62 -6.29 -9.36
CA PHE A 115 0.51 -6.80 -10.73
C PHE A 115 -0.42 -5.94 -11.60
N GLY A 116 -1.48 -5.37 -11.01
CA GLY A 116 -2.37 -4.47 -11.73
C GLY A 116 -1.63 -3.23 -12.25
N LEU A 117 -0.87 -2.56 -11.38
CA LEU A 117 -0.02 -1.45 -11.80
C LEU A 117 1.03 -1.90 -12.82
N PHE A 118 1.74 -3.00 -12.55
CA PHE A 118 2.82 -3.47 -13.41
C PHE A 118 2.33 -3.81 -14.82
N ILE A 119 1.32 -4.68 -14.95
CA ILE A 119 0.75 -5.10 -16.24
C ILE A 119 0.18 -3.89 -16.99
N PHE A 120 -0.55 -3.01 -16.31
CA PHE A 120 -1.14 -1.84 -16.95
C PHE A 120 -0.09 -0.83 -17.40
N SER A 121 1.01 -0.70 -16.64
CA SER A 121 2.14 0.15 -17.04
C SER A 121 2.84 -0.37 -18.30
N LEU A 122 3.01 -1.70 -18.42
CA LEU A 122 3.57 -2.32 -19.64
C LEU A 122 2.64 -2.14 -20.84
N TYR A 123 1.34 -2.35 -20.65
CA TYR A 123 0.33 -2.19 -21.70
C TYR A 123 0.26 -0.75 -22.23
N THR A 124 0.16 0.23 -21.33
CA THR A 124 0.13 1.65 -21.73
C THR A 124 1.46 2.13 -22.32
N GLY A 125 2.58 1.53 -21.88
CA GLY A 125 3.90 1.78 -22.44
C GLY A 125 4.08 1.23 -23.86
N SER A 126 3.56 0.02 -24.15
CA SER A 126 3.68 -0.59 -25.47
C SER A 126 2.84 0.10 -26.53
N LEU A 127 1.71 0.72 -26.16
CA LEU A 127 0.87 1.48 -27.10
C LEU A 127 1.46 2.82 -27.55
N LYS A 128 2.46 3.35 -26.83
CA LYS A 128 3.12 4.62 -27.17
C LYS A 128 4.37 4.42 -28.04
N HIS A 129 4.75 3.17 -28.29
CA HIS A 129 5.86 2.75 -29.15
C HIS A 129 5.31 2.12 -30.43
#